data_AF-A0A7C4XVH7-F1
#
_entry.id   AF-A0A7C4XVH7-F1
#
_cell.length_a   1.000
_cell.length_b   1.000
_cell.length_c   1.000
_cell.angle_alpha   90.00
_cell.angle_beta   90.00
_cell.angle_gamma   90.00
#
_symmetry.space_group_name_H-M   'P 1'
#
loop_
_entity.id
_entity.type
_entity.pdbx_description
1 polymer ?
#
loop_
_entity_poly.entity_id
_entity_poly.type
_entity_poly.pdbx_seq_one_letter_code
_entity_poly.pdbx_strand_id
1 'polypeptide(L)'
;MNQKLLSAPLFSVGILDSAYLLYEHYLLFTLPYCPINACLPPLELPFPSVILPLLGLLWFVAGTFFFYLRNYKSLLRLWQISGFLGVVTLFTYSVLIGYFCPYCYVAHACGLALILTSFKLA
;
A
#
# COMPACT_ATOMS: atom_id res chain seq x y z
N MET A 1 14.57 -14.60 -14.51
CA MET A 1 14.69 -13.82 -13.26
C MET A 1 13.78 -14.43 -12.21
N ASN A 2 14.29 -14.70 -11.00
CA ASN A 2 13.54 -15.42 -9.97
C ASN A 2 12.47 -14.48 -9.37
N GLN A 3 11.18 -14.77 -9.58
CA GLN A 3 10.08 -13.88 -9.18
C GLN A 3 10.11 -13.53 -7.69
N LYS A 4 10.54 -14.48 -6.85
CA LYS A 4 10.72 -14.29 -5.40
C LYS A 4 11.77 -13.22 -5.07
N LEU A 5 12.83 -13.15 -5.87
CA LEU A 5 13.92 -12.18 -5.70
C LEU A 5 13.47 -10.76 -6.06
N LEU A 6 12.58 -10.62 -7.04
CA LEU A 6 12.01 -9.32 -7.43
C LEU A 6 10.90 -8.86 -6.46
N SER A 7 10.08 -9.79 -5.96
CA SER A 7 8.97 -9.46 -5.06
C SER A 7 9.43 -9.09 -3.65
N ALA A 8 10.54 -9.67 -3.17
CA ALA A 8 11.08 -9.39 -1.84
C ALA A 8 11.32 -7.89 -1.58
N PRO A 9 12.07 -7.14 -2.42
CA PRO A 9 12.27 -5.71 -2.19
C PRO A 9 10.97 -4.92 -2.31
N LEU A 10 10.05 -5.31 -3.20
CA LEU A 10 8.76 -4.63 -3.34
C LEU A 10 7.89 -4.76 -2.08
N PHE A 11 7.86 -5.95 -1.47
CA PHE A 11 7.19 -6.15 -0.18
C PHE A 11 7.88 -5.36 0.94
N SER A 12 9.21 -5.39 1.00
CA SER A 12 9.96 -4.63 2.01
C SER A 12 9.68 -3.13 1.94
N VAL A 13 9.71 -2.54 0.74
CA VAL A 13 9.40 -1.12 0.55
C VAL A 13 7.97 -0.81 1.00
N GLY A 14 6.99 -1.59 0.56
CA GLY A 14 5.58 -1.36 0.95
C GLY A 14 5.32 -1.50 2.45
N ILE A 15 5.95 -2.48 3.11
CA ILE A 15 5.86 -2.67 4.56
C ILE A 15 6.51 -1.49 5.30
N LEU A 16 7.74 -1.13 4.92
CA LEU A 16 8.46 -0.04 5.58
C LEU A 16 7.77 1.30 5.40
N ASP A 17 7.28 1.60 4.20
CA ASP A 17 6.53 2.82 3.89
C ASP A 17 5.24 2.90 4.71
N SER A 18 4.44 1.84 4.71
CA SER A 18 3.18 1.79 5.46
C SER A 18 3.41 1.84 6.97
N ALA A 19 4.44 1.17 7.47
CA ALA A 19 4.81 1.19 8.88
C ALA A 19 5.34 2.57 9.32
N TYR A 20 6.12 3.23 8.47
CA TYR A 20 6.63 4.58 8.71
C TYR A 20 5.48 5.60 8.78
N LEU A 21 4.55 5.56 7.82
CA LEU A 21 3.37 6.42 7.84
C LEU A 21 2.49 6.17 9.07
N LEU A 22 2.34 4.90 9.48
CA LEU A 22 1.61 4.55 10.69
C LEU A 22 2.31 5.04 11.97
N TYR A 23 3.64 4.92 12.03
CA TYR A 23 4.47 5.40 13.13
C TYR A 23 4.39 6.92 13.29
N GLU A 24 4.59 7.66 12.21
CA GLU A 24 4.49 9.14 12.18
C GLU A 24 3.12 9.58 12.71
N HIS A 25 2.08 8.92 12.24
CA HIS A 25 0.71 9.30 12.58
C HIS A 25 0.30 8.92 14.01
N TYR A 26 0.89 7.87 14.61
CA TYR A 26 0.52 7.38 15.95
C TYR A 26 1.40 7.93 17.08
N LEU A 27 2.71 8.07 16.86
CA LEU A 27 3.66 8.41 17.91
C LEU A 27 4.03 9.88 17.97
N LEU A 28 4.04 10.56 16.83
CA LEU A 28 4.43 11.96 16.80
C LEU A 28 3.23 12.91 16.85
N PHE A 29 1.99 12.42 16.64
CA PHE A 29 0.79 13.26 16.40
C PHE A 29 1.03 14.34 15.35
N THR A 30 2.11 14.22 14.58
CA THR A 30 2.48 15.12 13.51
C THR A 30 1.84 14.58 12.24
N LEU A 31 1.40 15.50 11.40
CA LEU A 31 1.17 15.19 10.00
C LEU A 31 2.44 14.51 9.47
N PRO A 32 2.32 13.41 8.70
CA PRO A 32 3.47 12.67 8.22
C PRO A 32 4.44 13.66 7.56
N TYR A 33 5.72 13.61 7.94
CA TYR A 33 6.75 14.48 7.38
C TYR A 33 6.79 14.33 5.85
N CYS A 34 6.05 15.20 5.17
CA CYS A 34 6.12 15.36 3.74
C CYS A 34 6.87 16.64 3.45
N PRO A 35 8.01 16.57 2.74
CA PRO A 35 8.87 17.72 2.44
C PRO A 35 8.16 18.78 1.58
N ILE A 36 6.99 18.44 1.06
CA ILE A 36 6.06 19.31 0.35
C ILE A 36 4.80 19.21 1.19
N ASN A 37 4.16 20.31 1.60
CA ASN A 37 2.88 20.36 2.34
C ASN A 37 1.69 19.63 1.65
N ALA A 38 1.96 18.75 0.70
CA ALA A 38 1.08 17.96 -0.13
C ALA A 38 0.44 16.77 0.60
N CYS A 39 0.98 16.36 1.76
CA CYS A 39 0.38 15.34 2.61
C CYS A 39 -0.52 15.91 3.72
N LEU A 40 -0.83 17.22 3.67
CA LEU A 40 -1.93 17.77 4.47
C LEU A 40 -3.22 17.15 3.92
N PRO A 41 -3.87 16.24 4.67
CA PRO A 41 -5.17 15.77 4.25
C PRO A 41 -6.10 16.99 4.19
N PRO A 42 -7.01 17.07 3.21
CA PRO A 42 -8.10 18.03 3.29
C PRO A 42 -8.80 17.86 4.66
N LEU A 43 -9.31 18.96 5.21
CA LEU A 43 -9.88 19.04 6.56
C LEU A 43 -10.96 17.97 6.84
N GLU A 44 -11.50 17.34 5.79
CA GLU A 44 -12.50 16.29 5.84
C GLU A 44 -12.09 15.08 4.99
N LEU A 45 -11.19 14.24 5.51
CA LEU A 45 -11.18 12.83 5.10
C LEU A 45 -12.39 12.14 5.74
N PRO A 46 -13.14 11.29 5.00
CA PRO A 46 -14.31 10.59 5.54
C PRO A 46 -13.93 9.50 6.57
N PHE A 47 -12.64 9.28 6.79
CA PHE A 47 -12.08 8.32 7.73
C PHE A 47 -10.80 8.87 8.38
N PRO A 48 -10.44 8.39 9.59
CA PRO A 48 -9.17 8.71 10.22
C PRO A 48 -7.98 8.40 9.31
N SER A 49 -7.02 9.31 9.21
CA SER A 49 -5.83 9.16 8.36
C SER A 49 -4.95 7.96 8.74
N VAL A 50 -5.08 7.42 9.95
CA VAL A 50 -4.45 6.17 10.42
C VAL A 50 -4.87 4.94 9.60
N ILE A 51 -6.11 4.92 9.10
CA ILE A 51 -6.72 3.70 8.56
C ILE A 51 -6.04 3.27 7.26
N LEU A 52 -5.67 4.22 6.40
CA LEU A 52 -5.04 3.93 5.11
C LEU A 52 -3.66 3.23 5.25
N PRO A 53 -2.69 3.76 5.99
CA PRO A 53 -1.40 3.09 6.17
C PRO A 53 -1.56 1.76 6.92
N LEU A 54 -2.53 1.63 7.83
CA LEU A 54 -2.81 0.35 8.49
C LEU A 54 -3.32 -0.70 7.49
N LEU A 55 -4.26 -0.35 6.62
CA LEU A 55 -4.77 -1.25 5.57
C LEU A 55 -3.66 -1.63 4.59
N GLY A 56 -2.81 -0.67 4.20
CA GLY A 56 -1.64 -0.92 3.36
C GLY A 56 -0.68 -1.91 4.01
N LEU A 57 -0.33 -1.69 5.28
CA LEU A 57 0.57 -2.57 6.04
C LEU A 57 0.01 -4.00 6.13
N LEU A 58 -1.27 -4.14 6.51
CA LEU A 58 -1.95 -5.43 6.58
C LEU A 58 -1.96 -6.12 5.21
N TRP A 59 -2.19 -5.38 4.14
CA TRP A 59 -2.20 -5.92 2.78
C TRP A 59 -0.82 -6.42 2.34
N PHE A 60 0.26 -5.67 2.58
CA PHE A 60 1.63 -6.10 2.24
C PHE A 60 2.09 -7.30 3.09
N VAL A 61 1.76 -7.32 4.38
CA VAL A 61 2.08 -8.45 5.28
C VAL A 61 1.32 -9.70 4.86
N ALA A 62 0.01 -9.60 4.61
CA ALA A 62 -0.80 -10.71 4.12
C ALA A 62 -0.29 -11.20 2.76
N GLY A 63 0.08 -10.29 1.87
CA GLY A 63 0.65 -10.60 0.56
C GLY A 63 1.95 -11.38 0.66
N THR A 64 2.83 -11.02 1.60
CA THR A 64 4.07 -11.77 1.87
C THR A 64 3.73 -13.22 2.23
N PHE A 65 2.79 -13.43 3.16
CA PHE A 65 2.37 -14.77 3.57
C PHE A 65 1.80 -15.59 2.39
N PHE A 66 0.86 -15.01 1.64
CA PHE A 66 0.22 -15.71 0.51
C PHE A 66 1.17 -15.99 -0.65
N PHE A 67 2.07 -15.06 -0.96
CA PHE A 67 3.02 -15.19 -2.05
C PHE A 67 4.08 -16.27 -1.79
N TYR A 68 4.54 -16.39 -0.53
CA TYR A 68 5.55 -17.38 -0.15
C TYR A 68 4.97 -18.77 0.11
N LEU A 69 3.78 -18.87 0.71
CA LEU A 69 3.20 -20.17 1.07
C LEU A 69 2.54 -20.89 -0.10
N ARG A 70 2.09 -20.19 -1.15
CA ARG A 70 1.52 -20.72 -2.42
C ARG A 70 0.40 -21.78 -2.32
N ASN A 71 -0.01 -22.21 -1.12
CA ASN A 71 -0.98 -23.28 -0.94
C ASN A 71 -2.43 -22.88 -1.27
N TYR A 72 -2.74 -21.58 -1.24
CA TYR A 72 -4.13 -21.10 -1.36
C TYR A 72 -4.29 -20.12 -2.53
N LYS A 73 -4.43 -20.65 -3.76
CA LYS A 73 -4.60 -19.83 -4.98
C LYS A 73 -5.81 -18.89 -4.92
N SER A 74 -6.91 -19.31 -4.32
CA SER A 74 -8.11 -18.46 -4.16
C SER A 74 -7.85 -17.25 -3.27
N LEU A 75 -7.12 -17.41 -2.17
CA LEU A 75 -6.74 -16.30 -1.29
C LEU A 75 -5.78 -15.34 -2.00
N LEU A 76 -4.84 -15.87 -2.80
CA LEU A 76 -3.95 -15.05 -3.61
C LEU A 76 -4.72 -14.19 -4.63
N ARG A 77 -5.74 -14.75 -5.29
CA ARG A 77 -6.63 -13.98 -6.19
C ARG A 77 -7.42 -12.90 -5.46
N LEU A 78 -7.98 -13.23 -4.29
CA LEU A 78 -8.69 -12.23 -3.47
C LEU A 78 -7.77 -11.10 -3.04
N TRP A 79 -6.53 -11.43 -2.67
CA TRP A 79 -5.48 -10.45 -2.34
C TRP A 79 -5.10 -9.57 -3.53
N GLN A 80 -4.99 -10.14 -4.74
CA GLN A 80 -4.75 -9.37 -5.98
C GLN A 80 -5.90 -8.41 -6.29
N ILE A 81 -7.15 -8.90 -6.21
CA ILE A 81 -8.35 -8.10 -6.49
C ILE A 81 -8.48 -6.97 -5.49
N SER A 82 -8.30 -7.25 -4.19
CA SER A 82 -8.39 -6.22 -3.15
C SER A 82 -7.30 -5.17 -3.30
N GLY A 83 -6.08 -5.57 -3.67
CA GLY A 83 -4.99 -4.65 -3.94
C GLY A 83 -5.25 -3.76 -5.15
N PHE A 84 -5.72 -4.34 -6.26
CA PHE A 84 -6.04 -3.58 -7.46
C PHE A 84 -7.17 -2.58 -7.21
N LEU A 85 -8.26 -3.04 -6.57
CA LEU A 85 -9.39 -2.17 -6.21
C LEU A 85 -8.95 -1.06 -5.25
N GLY A 86 -8.11 -1.36 -4.28
CA GLY A 86 -7.56 -0.39 -3.34
C GLY A 86 -6.71 0.68 -4.05
N VAL A 87 -5.81 0.28 -4.95
CA VAL A 87 -5.00 1.25 -5.71
C VAL A 87 -5.87 2.13 -6.58
N VAL A 88 -6.80 1.56 -7.35
CA VAL A 88 -7.67 2.33 -8.24
C VAL A 88 -8.55 3.31 -7.46
N THR A 89 -9.17 2.88 -6.36
CA THR A 89 -10.05 3.74 -5.57
C THR A 89 -9.27 4.86 -4.87
N LEU A 90 -8.15 4.55 -4.20
CA LEU A 90 -7.36 5.54 -3.48
C LEU A 90 -6.66 6.52 -4.41
N PHE A 91 -6.13 6.06 -5.55
CA PHE A 91 -5.55 6.94 -6.56
C PHE A 91 -6.60 7.86 -7.19
N THR A 92 -7.78 7.33 -7.52
CA THR A 92 -8.87 8.16 -8.07
C THR A 92 -9.32 9.19 -7.04
N TYR A 93 -9.46 8.78 -5.78
CA TYR A 93 -9.84 9.66 -4.69
C TYR A 93 -8.81 10.77 -4.46
N SER A 94 -7.51 10.44 -4.47
CA SER A 94 -6.45 11.44 -4.30
C SER A 94 -6.44 12.48 -5.42
N VAL A 95 -6.70 12.08 -6.66
CA VAL A 95 -6.84 12.99 -7.80
C VAL A 95 -8.08 13.88 -7.65
N LEU A 96 -9.23 13.32 -7.24
CA LEU A 96 -10.48 14.05 -7.09
C LEU A 96 -10.40 15.18 -6.04
N ILE A 97 -9.71 14.94 -4.94
CA ILE A 97 -9.56 15.91 -3.85
C ILE A 97 -8.30 16.78 -4.00
N GLY A 98 -7.52 16.61 -5.08
CA GLY A 98 -6.28 17.34 -5.31
C GLY A 98 -5.18 17.04 -4.28
N TYR A 99 -5.21 15.86 -3.66
CA TYR A 99 -4.26 15.43 -2.64
C TYR A 99 -3.07 14.69 -3.26
N PHE A 100 -1.85 15.04 -2.86
CA PHE A 100 -0.63 14.43 -3.39
C PHE A 100 0.27 13.91 -2.27
N CYS A 101 0.29 12.59 -2.08
CA CYS A 101 1.21 11.95 -1.14
C CYS A 101 2.22 11.07 -1.90
N PRO A 102 3.50 11.46 -1.96
CA PRO A 102 4.51 10.69 -2.69
C PRO A 102 4.69 9.28 -2.10
N TYR A 103 4.63 9.14 -0.77
CA TYR A 103 4.71 7.84 -0.09
C TYR A 103 3.56 6.92 -0.50
N CYS A 104 2.31 7.41 -0.47
CA CYS A 104 1.15 6.64 -0.94
C CYS A 104 1.28 6.21 -2.40
N TYR A 105 1.79 7.08 -3.28
CA TYR A 105 2.00 6.72 -4.70
C TYR A 105 3.12 5.69 -4.88
N VAL A 106 4.16 5.72 -4.06
CA VAL A 106 5.18 4.65 -4.03
C VAL A 106 4.55 3.33 -3.59
N ALA A 107 3.74 3.33 -2.53
CA ALA A 107 3.02 2.14 -2.10
C ALA A 107 2.07 1.61 -3.19
N HIS A 108 1.35 2.48 -3.91
CA HIS A 108 0.50 2.10 -5.04
C HIS A 108 1.31 1.49 -6.20
N ALA A 109 2.44 2.09 -6.56
CA ALA A 109 3.32 1.58 -7.61
C ALA A 109 3.91 0.22 -7.24
N CYS A 110 4.39 0.06 -6.01
CA CYS A 110 4.90 -1.22 -5.50
C CYS A 110 3.80 -2.28 -5.43
N GLY A 111 2.61 -1.92 -4.96
CA GLY A 111 1.44 -2.80 -4.92
C GLY A 111 1.03 -3.30 -6.30
N LEU A 112 0.92 -2.40 -7.28
CA LEU A 112 0.63 -2.77 -8.68
C LEU A 112 1.70 -3.68 -9.27
N ALA A 113 2.98 -3.36 -9.05
CA ALA A 113 4.09 -4.20 -9.52
C ALA A 113 4.02 -5.62 -8.90
N LEU A 114 3.69 -5.73 -7.61
CA LEU A 114 3.48 -7.02 -6.94
C LEU A 114 2.30 -7.79 -7.52
N ILE A 115 1.17 -7.13 -7.77
CA ILE A 115 0.01 -7.77 -8.40
C ILE A 115 0.39 -8.31 -9.79
N LEU A 116 1.02 -7.48 -10.63
CA LEU A 116 1.45 -7.87 -11.98
C LEU A 116 2.42 -9.05 -11.97
N THR A 117 3.40 -9.04 -11.07
CA THR A 117 4.36 -10.15 -10.94
C THR A 117 3.71 -11.42 -10.39
N SER A 118 2.66 -11.28 -9.59
CA SER A 118 1.91 -12.39 -9.00
C SER A 118 0.88 -13.03 -9.93
N PHE A 119 0.50 -12.42 -11.05
CA PHE A 119 -0.47 -13.02 -11.99
C PHE A 119 -0.04 -14.38 -12.53
N LYS A 120 1.27 -14.63 -12.67
CA LYS A 120 1.79 -15.93 -13.10
C LYS A 120 1.65 -17.05 -12.04
N LEU A 121 1.25 -16.70 -10.81
CA LEU A 121 1.17 -17.61 -9.67
C LEU A 121 -0.27 -17.99 -9.31
N ALA A 122 -1.26 -17.26 -9.83
CA ALA A 122 -2.69 -17.38 -9.48
C ALA A 122 -3.48 -18.34 -10.39
#